data_AF-A0A951ZJJ0-F1
#
_entry.id   AF-A0A951ZJJ0-F1
#
_cell.length_a   1.000
_cell.length_b   1.000
_cell.length_c   1.000
_cell.angle_alpha   90.00
_cell.angle_beta   90.00
_cell.angle_gamma   90.00
#
_symmetry.space_group_name_H-M   'P 1'
#
loop_
_entity.id
_entity.type
_entity.pdbx_description
1 polymer ?
#
loop_
_entity_poly.entity_id
_entity_poly.type
_entity_poly.pdbx_seq_one_letter_code
_entity_poly.pdbx_strand_id
1 'polypeptide(L)'
;MTFEIGPIVVGHNRFLTGVGRILTRELDAAGRFALTHVHAYADFQHRTGATSRATKYRVVGMATKRTVRLSNARRVATFLEYGTKPHIIRARRKQFLRFTVRGRVVFARRVRHPGTKPYRFLYNATDAAGRVLIANLRS
;
A
#
# COMPACT_ATOMS: atom_id res chain seq x y z
N MET A 1 4.88 -3.53 -57.96
CA MET A 1 4.90 -2.43 -56.97
C MET A 1 5.04 -3.03 -55.59
N THR A 2 6.28 -3.13 -55.09
CA THR A 2 6.56 -3.50 -53.70
C THR A 2 6.33 -2.26 -52.84
N PHE A 3 5.27 -2.26 -52.04
CA PHE A 3 5.07 -1.22 -51.03
C PHE A 3 6.18 -1.37 -49.99
N GLU A 4 7.02 -0.34 -49.83
CA GLU A 4 7.99 -0.30 -48.74
C GLU A 4 7.24 -0.12 -47.42
N ILE A 5 6.98 -1.24 -46.73
CA ILE A 5 6.27 -1.27 -45.45
C ILE A 5 7.19 -0.80 -44.29
N GLY A 6 8.50 -0.71 -44.54
CA GLY A 6 9.53 -0.36 -43.55
C GLY A 6 9.26 0.94 -42.78
N PRO A 7 9.00 2.09 -43.46
CA PRO A 7 8.73 3.36 -42.79
C PRO A 7 7.49 3.34 -41.88
N ILE A 8 6.43 2.62 -42.28
CA ILE A 8 5.19 2.48 -41.50
C ILE A 8 5.45 1.69 -40.21
N VAL A 9 6.18 0.57 -40.32
CA VAL A 9 6.54 -0.26 -39.16
C VAL A 9 7.41 0.52 -38.17
N VAL A 10 8.39 1.29 -38.66
CA VAL A 10 9.24 2.14 -37.81
C VAL A 10 8.43 3.22 -37.10
N GLY A 11 7.53 3.90 -37.82
CA GLY A 11 6.63 4.90 -37.24
C GLY A 11 5.72 4.31 -36.16
N HIS A 12 5.14 3.15 -36.43
CA HIS A 12 4.29 2.42 -35.49
C HIS A 12 5.06 2.01 -34.22
N ASN A 13 6.25 1.42 -34.35
CA ASN A 13 7.08 1.03 -33.21
C ASN A 13 7.51 2.23 -32.36
N ARG A 14 7.81 3.37 -32.99
CA ARG A 14 8.11 4.63 -32.28
C ARG A 14 6.90 5.11 -31.48
N PHE A 15 5.70 5.08 -32.07
CA PHE A 15 4.46 5.43 -31.39
C PHE A 15 4.21 4.53 -30.17
N LEU A 16 4.24 3.20 -30.35
CA LEU A 16 4.03 2.24 -29.26
C LEU A 16 5.06 2.43 -28.13
N THR A 17 6.32 2.68 -28.47
CA THR A 17 7.37 2.96 -27.49
C THR A 17 7.10 4.26 -26.74
N GLY A 18 6.65 5.31 -27.42
CA GLY A 18 6.28 6.59 -26.83
C GLY A 18 5.15 6.46 -25.83
N VAL A 19 4.03 5.85 -26.24
CA VAL A 19 2.88 5.55 -25.36
C VAL A 19 3.32 4.71 -24.17
N GLY A 20 4.16 3.69 -24.41
CA GLY A 20 4.74 2.88 -23.35
C GLY A 20 5.52 3.72 -22.32
N ARG A 21 6.35 4.66 -22.74
CA ARG A 21 7.12 5.49 -21.79
C ARG A 21 6.22 6.40 -20.96
N ILE A 22 5.21 7.02 -21.57
CA ILE A 22 4.23 7.87 -20.88
C ILE A 22 3.49 7.05 -19.82
N LEU A 23 2.96 5.88 -20.19
CA LEU A 23 2.24 5.03 -19.25
C LEU A 23 3.12 4.61 -18.05
N THR A 24 4.39 4.26 -18.29
CA THR A 24 5.30 3.91 -17.20
C THR A 24 5.56 5.10 -16.27
N ARG A 25 5.73 6.31 -16.83
CA ARG A 25 5.94 7.53 -16.05
C ARG A 25 4.74 7.85 -15.17
N GLU A 26 3.53 7.79 -15.71
CA GLU A 26 2.31 8.07 -14.95
C GLU A 26 2.05 7.03 -13.86
N LEU A 27 2.32 5.75 -14.14
CA LEU A 27 2.26 4.70 -13.12
C LEU A 27 3.32 4.88 -12.03
N ASP A 28 4.53 5.34 -12.37
CA ASP A 28 5.56 5.64 -11.37
C ASP A 28 5.12 6.81 -10.47
N ALA A 29 4.59 7.88 -11.06
CA ALA A 29 4.05 9.02 -10.32
C ALA A 29 2.92 8.59 -9.35
N ALA A 30 1.98 7.77 -9.82
CA ALA A 30 0.93 7.21 -8.97
C ALA A 30 1.50 6.34 -7.83
N GLY A 31 2.53 5.54 -8.10
CA GLY A 31 3.21 4.75 -7.07
C GLY A 31 3.90 5.59 -5.99
N ARG A 32 4.59 6.68 -6.38
CA ARG A 32 5.18 7.65 -5.43
C ARG A 32 4.12 8.34 -4.60
N PHE A 33 3.01 8.73 -5.22
CA PHE A 33 1.88 9.31 -4.53
C PHE A 33 1.31 8.34 -3.49
N ALA A 34 1.12 7.07 -3.85
CA ALA A 34 0.66 6.03 -2.92
C ALA A 34 1.58 5.90 -1.70
N LEU A 35 2.91 5.89 -1.89
CA LEU A 35 3.85 5.86 -0.77
C LEU A 35 3.73 7.09 0.12
N THR A 36 3.66 8.28 -0.49
CA THR A 36 3.50 9.54 0.25
C THR A 36 2.23 9.51 1.08
N HIS A 37 1.13 9.00 0.51
CA HIS A 37 -0.14 8.82 1.22
C HIS A 37 -0.01 7.87 2.41
N VAL A 38 0.70 6.74 2.27
CA VAL A 38 0.98 5.82 3.40
C VAL A 38 1.80 6.49 4.50
N HIS A 39 2.74 7.36 4.16
CA HIS A 39 3.55 8.09 5.14
C HIS A 39 2.78 9.21 5.85
N ALA A 40 1.87 9.86 5.14
CA ALA A 40 1.01 10.91 5.67
C ALA A 40 -0.22 10.37 6.43
N TYR A 41 -0.48 9.06 6.36
CA TYR A 41 -1.68 8.44 6.89
C TYR A 41 -1.76 8.59 8.43
N ALA A 42 -2.66 9.44 8.90
CA ALA A 42 -2.74 9.86 10.31
C ALA A 42 -3.55 8.91 11.22
N ASP A 43 -4.32 7.97 10.67
CA ASP A 43 -5.33 7.22 11.44
C ASP A 43 -4.73 6.23 12.46
N PHE A 44 -3.43 5.91 12.39
CA PHE A 44 -2.80 5.12 13.43
C PHE A 44 -1.49 5.74 13.92
N GLN A 45 -1.42 5.97 15.24
CA GLN A 45 -0.23 6.52 15.89
C GLN A 45 1.00 5.63 15.66
N HIS A 46 1.97 6.20 14.96
CA HIS A 46 3.25 5.56 14.74
C HIS A 46 4.12 5.68 16.00
N ARG A 47 4.25 4.59 16.77
CA ARG A 47 5.29 4.55 17.82
C ARG A 47 6.70 4.66 17.26
N THR A 48 6.95 4.06 16.09
CA THR A 48 8.28 4.07 15.45
C THR A 48 8.24 4.38 13.96
N GLY A 49 7.08 4.36 13.30
CA GLY A 49 6.91 4.54 11.84
C GLY A 49 7.48 3.40 10.98
N ALA A 50 8.00 2.34 11.60
CA ALA A 50 8.71 1.28 10.88
C ALA A 50 7.82 0.50 9.90
N THR A 51 6.50 0.44 10.11
CA THR A 51 5.59 -0.19 9.13
C THR A 51 5.44 0.68 7.88
N SER A 52 5.17 1.98 8.02
CA SER A 52 5.07 2.88 6.87
C SER A 52 6.37 2.92 6.07
N ARG A 53 7.53 2.98 6.75
CA ARG A 53 8.86 2.91 6.10
C ARG A 53 9.18 1.59 5.40
N ALA A 54 8.52 0.51 5.77
CA ALA A 54 8.71 -0.79 5.13
C ALA A 54 7.79 -0.99 3.90
N THR A 55 6.88 -0.05 3.63
CA THR A 55 6.04 -0.07 2.44
C THR A 55 6.86 0.28 1.21
N LYS A 56 6.67 -0.46 0.13
CA LYS A 56 7.33 -0.24 -1.16
C LYS A 56 6.30 -0.33 -2.27
N TYR A 57 6.58 0.33 -3.39
CA TYR A 57 5.84 0.11 -4.63
C TYR A 57 6.76 -0.40 -5.74
N ARG A 58 6.16 -1.01 -6.76
CA ARG A 58 6.82 -1.37 -8.01
C ARG A 58 5.83 -1.23 -9.17
N VAL A 59 6.27 -0.61 -10.25
CA VAL A 59 5.57 -0.70 -11.54
C VAL A 59 5.93 -2.03 -12.18
N VAL A 60 4.93 -2.87 -12.43
CA VAL A 60 5.10 -4.19 -13.04
C VAL A 60 4.40 -4.19 -14.39
N GLY A 61 5.12 -4.59 -15.43
CA GLY A 61 4.59 -4.76 -16.78
C GLY A 61 4.49 -6.22 -17.18
N MET A 62 3.39 -6.55 -17.83
CA MET A 62 3.12 -7.76 -18.59
C MET A 62 2.84 -7.35 -20.04
N ALA A 63 2.79 -8.31 -20.97
CA ALA A 63 2.56 -8.07 -22.40
C ALA A 63 1.33 -7.18 -22.68
N THR A 64 0.27 -7.31 -21.88
CA THR A 64 -1.01 -6.59 -22.09
C THR A 64 -1.39 -5.66 -20.94
N LYS A 65 -0.63 -5.62 -19.84
CA LYS A 65 -1.03 -4.89 -18.63
C LYS A 65 0.17 -4.29 -17.93
N ARG A 66 0.07 -3.03 -17.50
CA ARG A 66 0.99 -2.45 -16.52
C ARG A 66 0.23 -2.05 -15.28
N THR A 67 0.79 -2.35 -14.11
CA THR A 67 0.19 -2.06 -12.81
C THR A 67 1.20 -1.51 -11.82
N VAL A 68 0.70 -0.78 -10.84
CA VAL A 68 1.44 -0.44 -9.63
C VAL A 68 1.11 -1.49 -8.57
N ARG A 69 2.13 -2.10 -7.97
CA ARG A 69 1.98 -3.01 -6.83
C ARG A 69 2.53 -2.36 -5.57
N LEU A 70 1.68 -2.17 -4.57
CA LEU A 70 2.09 -1.82 -3.21
C LEU A 70 2.31 -3.08 -2.39
N SER A 71 3.36 -3.11 -1.58
CA SER A 71 3.65 -4.21 -0.66
C SER A 71 4.29 -3.73 0.63
N ASN A 72 4.14 -4.50 1.69
CA ASN A 72 4.77 -4.23 2.98
C ASN A 72 5.34 -5.54 3.56
N ALA A 73 6.62 -5.54 3.92
CA ALA A 73 7.30 -6.74 4.41
C ALA A 73 6.97 -7.10 5.86
N ARG A 74 6.32 -6.20 6.62
CA ARG A 74 6.07 -6.43 8.05
C ARG A 74 4.75 -7.16 8.24
N ARG A 75 4.79 -8.25 9.02
CA ARG A 75 3.59 -9.00 9.41
C ARG A 75 2.51 -8.13 10.08
N VAL A 76 2.93 -7.07 10.80
CA VAL A 76 1.99 -6.12 11.42
C VAL A 76 1.13 -5.42 10.39
N ALA A 77 1.62 -5.20 9.17
CA ALA A 77 0.84 -4.57 8.09
C ALA A 77 -0.44 -5.35 7.78
N THR A 78 -0.41 -6.68 7.82
CA THR A 78 -1.61 -7.52 7.62
C THR A 78 -2.69 -7.23 8.66
N PHE A 79 -2.30 -7.09 9.94
CA PHE A 79 -3.24 -6.78 11.02
C PHE A 79 -3.77 -5.35 10.94
N LEU A 80 -2.96 -4.41 10.43
CA LEU A 80 -3.42 -3.05 10.20
C LEU A 80 -4.37 -2.97 9.00
N GLU A 81 -4.11 -3.74 7.95
CA GLU A 81 -4.91 -3.73 6.73
C GLU A 81 -6.28 -4.38 6.95
N TYR A 82 -6.30 -5.56 7.58
CA TYR A 82 -7.51 -6.39 7.71
C TYR A 82 -8.12 -6.41 9.10
N GLY A 83 -7.44 -5.85 10.10
CA GLY A 83 -7.86 -5.92 11.49
C GLY A 83 -7.56 -7.27 12.13
N THR A 84 -8.08 -7.49 13.33
CA THR A 84 -7.95 -8.74 14.09
C THR A 84 -9.30 -9.16 14.67
N LYS A 85 -9.56 -10.48 14.70
CA LYS A 85 -10.78 -11.04 15.31
C LYS A 85 -10.72 -10.94 16.85
N PRO A 86 -11.87 -11.02 17.55
CA PRO A 86 -11.89 -11.16 19.00
C PRO A 86 -10.99 -12.31 19.46
N HIS A 87 -10.17 -12.06 20.49
CA HIS A 87 -9.22 -13.05 20.98
C HIS A 87 -8.81 -12.79 22.44
N ILE A 88 -8.28 -13.83 23.09
CA ILE A 88 -7.79 -13.72 24.47
C ILE A 88 -6.29 -13.38 24.45
N ILE A 89 -5.94 -12.27 25.09
CA ILE A 89 -4.56 -11.94 25.43
C ILE A 89 -4.30 -12.50 26.82
N ARG A 90 -3.24 -13.30 26.97
CA ARG A 90 -2.88 -13.94 28.25
C ARG A 90 -1.43 -13.68 28.61
N ALA A 91 -1.17 -13.52 29.91
CA ALA A 91 0.20 -13.49 30.42
C ALA A 91 0.85 -14.86 30.17
N ARG A 92 1.97 -14.89 29.43
CA ARG A 92 2.67 -16.14 29.07
C ARG A 92 3.90 -16.40 29.93
N ARG A 93 4.75 -15.39 30.10
CA ARG A 93 6.05 -15.49 30.80
C ARG A 93 6.05 -14.87 32.20
N LYS A 94 5.00 -14.12 32.53
CA LYS A 94 4.83 -13.41 33.81
C LYS A 94 3.46 -13.79 34.37
N GLN A 95 3.25 -13.53 35.67
CA GLN A 95 2.01 -13.90 36.35
C GLN A 95 0.81 -13.05 35.88
N PHE A 96 1.02 -11.76 35.58
CA PHE A 96 -0.04 -10.83 35.20
C PHE A 96 0.39 -9.89 34.06
N LEU A 97 -0.60 -9.48 33.28
CA LEU A 97 -0.53 -8.30 32.40
C LEU A 97 -0.76 -7.05 33.26
N ARG A 98 -0.08 -5.95 32.95
CA ARG A 98 -0.22 -4.66 33.65
C ARG A 98 -0.71 -3.60 32.68
N PHE A 99 -1.76 -2.89 33.07
CA PHE A 99 -2.33 -1.78 32.33
C PHE A 99 -2.41 -0.55 33.23
N THR A 100 -2.36 0.64 32.64
CA THR A 100 -2.75 1.88 33.32
C THR A 100 -4.02 2.38 32.67
N VAL A 101 -5.11 2.45 33.43
CA VAL A 101 -6.44 2.83 32.94
C VAL A 101 -6.95 3.94 33.85
N ARG A 102 -7.19 5.13 33.29
CA ARG A 102 -7.65 6.32 34.04
C ARG A 102 -6.79 6.60 35.30
N GLY A 103 -5.47 6.56 35.15
CA GLY A 103 -4.51 6.80 36.23
C GLY A 103 -4.32 5.65 37.23
N ARG A 104 -5.11 4.57 37.15
CA ARG A 104 -5.00 3.41 38.04
C ARG A 104 -4.27 2.25 37.36
N VAL A 105 -3.42 1.56 38.11
CA VAL A 105 -2.74 0.35 37.62
C VAL A 105 -3.68 -0.84 37.82
N VAL A 106 -3.93 -1.59 36.75
CA VAL A 106 -4.77 -2.79 36.74
C VAL A 106 -3.95 -3.99 36.32
N PHE A 107 -4.09 -5.10 37.06
CA PHE A 107 -3.45 -6.37 36.76
C PHE A 107 -4.49 -7.40 36.30
N ALA A 108 -4.17 -8.18 35.27
CA ALA A 108 -5.06 -9.23 34.77
C ALA A 108 -4.26 -10.43 34.27
N ARG A 109 -4.72 -11.66 34.57
CA ARG A 109 -4.12 -12.89 33.99
C ARG A 109 -4.44 -13.02 32.51
N ARG A 110 -5.63 -12.57 32.11
CA ARG A 110 -6.13 -12.57 30.72
C ARG A 110 -7.04 -11.38 30.44
N VAL A 111 -7.08 -10.97 29.18
CA VAL A 111 -8.00 -9.95 28.65
C VAL A 111 -8.74 -10.55 27.46
N ARG A 112 -10.08 -10.42 27.44
CA ARG A 112 -10.90 -10.72 26.26
C ARG A 112 -10.86 -9.48 25.36
N HIS A 113 -10.00 -9.49 24.35
CA HIS A 113 -9.86 -8.39 23.41
C HIS A 113 -10.93 -8.51 22.32
N PRO A 114 -11.70 -7.46 22.01
CA PRO A 114 -12.74 -7.50 20.98
C PRO A 114 -12.17 -7.64 19.55
N GLY A 115 -10.86 -7.50 19.42
CA GLY A 115 -10.20 -7.41 18.12
C GLY A 115 -9.91 -5.95 17.77
N THR A 116 -9.30 -5.74 16.61
CA THR A 116 -8.98 -4.40 16.09
C THR A 116 -9.70 -4.21 14.77
N LYS A 117 -10.29 -3.03 14.58
CA LYS A 117 -10.86 -2.65 13.29
C LYS A 117 -9.72 -2.45 12.26
N PRO A 118 -9.95 -2.74 10.97
CA PRO A 118 -8.98 -2.49 9.92
C PRO A 118 -8.76 -0.98 9.71
N TYR A 119 -7.51 -0.57 9.54
CA TYR A 119 -7.12 0.76 9.09
C TYR A 119 -7.13 0.89 7.56
N ARG A 120 -6.95 -0.23 6.83
CA ARG A 120 -6.98 -0.24 5.35
C ARG A 120 -6.00 0.72 4.68
N PHE A 121 -4.84 0.93 5.29
CA PHE A 121 -3.91 1.97 4.87
C PHE A 121 -3.30 1.71 3.47
N LEU A 122 -3.07 0.46 3.08
CA LEU A 122 -2.59 0.13 1.73
C LEU A 122 -3.71 0.27 0.70
N TYR A 123 -4.92 -0.18 1.04
CA TYR A 123 -6.10 0.00 0.20
C TYR A 123 -6.37 1.48 -0.07
N ASN A 124 -6.45 2.30 0.98
CA ASN A 124 -6.71 3.74 0.86
C ASN A 124 -5.64 4.45 0.02
N ALA A 125 -4.36 4.10 0.21
CA ALA A 125 -3.28 4.64 -0.59
C ALA A 125 -3.37 4.23 -2.07
N THR A 126 -3.74 2.99 -2.36
CA THR A 126 -3.89 2.47 -3.73
C THR A 126 -5.06 3.13 -4.43
N ASP A 127 -6.19 3.27 -3.73
CA ASP A 127 -7.40 3.95 -4.21
C ASP A 127 -7.14 5.43 -4.51
N ALA A 128 -6.45 6.14 -3.60
CA ALA A 128 -6.06 7.52 -3.81
C ALA A 128 -5.10 7.68 -5.01
N ALA A 129 -4.12 6.79 -5.16
CA ALA A 129 -3.23 6.78 -6.32
C ALA A 129 -3.96 6.49 -7.64
N GLY A 130 -4.97 5.63 -7.63
CA GLY A 130 -5.82 5.37 -8.78
C GLY A 130 -6.56 6.62 -9.25
N ARG A 131 -7.10 7.42 -8.31
CA ARG A 131 -7.74 8.71 -8.65
C ARG A 131 -6.77 9.68 -9.30
N VAL A 132 -5.56 9.84 -8.75
CA VAL A 132 -4.52 10.73 -9.29
C VAL A 132 -4.10 10.29 -10.69
N LEU A 133 -3.89 8.99 -10.89
CA LEU A 133 -3.55 8.45 -12.20
C LEU A 133 -4.62 8.78 -13.25
N ILE A 134 -5.89 8.56 -12.92
CA ILE A 134 -7.01 8.86 -13.83
C ILE A 134 -7.08 10.36 -14.14
N ALA A 135 -6.82 11.22 -13.15
CA ALA A 135 -6.80 12.66 -13.36
C ALA A 135 -5.69 13.09 -14.31
N ASN A 136 -4.46 12.59 -14.12
CA ASN A 136 -3.31 12.89 -14.99
C ASN A 136 -3.49 12.42 -16.43
N LEU A 137 -4.21 11.30 -16.65
CA LEU A 137 -4.47 10.79 -18.00
C LEU A 137 -5.55 11.57 -18.75
N ARG A 138 -6.32 12.43 -18.05
CA ARG A 138 -7.39 13.24 -18.62
C ARG A 138 -6.95 14.67 -18.94
N SER A 139 -5.85 15.14 -18.35
CA SER A 139 -5.24 16.45 -18.60
C SER A 139 -4.33 16.42 -19.81
#